data_AF-A0A0D7WAC0-F1
#
_entry.id   AF-A0A0D7WAC0-F1
#
_cell.length_a   1.000
_cell.length_b   1.000
_cell.length_c   1.000
_cell.angle_alpha   90.00
_cell.angle_beta   90.00
_cell.angle_gamma   90.00
#
_symmetry.space_group_name_H-M   'P 1'
#
loop_
_entity.id
_entity.type
_entity.pdbx_description
1 polymer ?
#
loop_
_entity_poly.entity_id
_entity_poly.type
_entity_poly.pdbx_seq_one_letter_code
_entity_poly.pdbx_strand_id
1 'polypeptide(L)'
;MSVSVILSLGLVVYLIFSLLKVLSLELTNAPLILTSLATIGFIIYFISAGIIYLKSMYNNAVVLLISVIAYFFQLIFSIINEFIYFERILTALIIVCHIGSIYLLMKFLLEATIIDHKIIEN
;
A
#
# COMPACT_ATOMS: atom_id res chain seq x y z
N MET A 1 -3.99 -16.89 16.29
CA MET A 1 -3.40 -16.39 15.03
C MET A 1 -2.28 -17.34 14.62
N SER A 2 -2.14 -17.70 13.34
CA SER A 2 -1.08 -18.62 12.91
C SER A 2 0.30 -17.95 12.98
N VAL A 3 1.36 -18.74 13.18
CA VAL A 3 2.75 -18.28 13.22
C VAL A 3 3.10 -17.47 11.97
N SER A 4 2.59 -17.87 10.81
CA SER A 4 2.75 -17.16 9.53
C SER A 4 2.20 -15.73 9.59
N VAL A 5 1.04 -15.51 10.22
CA VAL A 5 0.42 -14.19 10.30
C VAL A 5 1.25 -13.26 11.19
N ILE A 6 1.75 -13.77 12.33
CA ILE A 6 2.59 -13.01 13.26
C ILE A 6 3.91 -12.60 12.59
N LEU A 7 4.55 -13.53 11.86
CA LEU A 7 5.77 -13.27 11.11
C LEU A 7 5.56 -12.23 10.01
N SER A 8 4.48 -12.34 9.25
CA SER A 8 4.15 -11.34 8.23
C SER A 8 3.89 -9.96 8.83
N LEU A 9 3.20 -9.89 9.98
CA LEU A 9 2.93 -8.62 10.66
C LEU A 9 4.24 -7.97 11.16
N GLY A 10 5.13 -8.78 11.75
CA GLY A 10 6.45 -8.33 12.20
C GLY A 10 7.32 -7.81 11.05
N LEU A 11 7.30 -8.47 9.90
CA LEU A 11 7.99 -8.03 8.68
C LEU A 11 7.46 -6.70 8.16
N VAL A 12 6.13 -6.52 8.15
CA VAL A 12 5.51 -5.25 7.73
C VAL A 12 5.89 -4.12 8.68
N VAL A 13 5.82 -4.36 9.99
CA VAL A 13 6.23 -3.35 11.01
C VAL A 13 7.71 -3.02 10.88
N TYR A 14 8.58 -4.03 10.70
CA TYR A 14 10.02 -3.83 10.52
C TYR A 14 10.34 -3.04 9.25
N LEU A 15 9.63 -3.31 8.15
CA LEU A 15 9.74 -2.55 6.92
C LEU A 15 9.38 -1.09 7.16
N ILE A 16 8.21 -0.81 7.75
CA ILE A 16 7.77 0.56 8.06
C ILE A 16 8.80 1.28 8.94
N PHE A 17 9.32 0.62 9.98
CA PHE A 17 10.35 1.19 10.86
C PHE A 17 11.65 1.52 10.10
N SER A 18 12.13 0.58 9.27
CA SER A 18 13.34 0.78 8.48
C SER A 18 13.20 1.93 7.51
N LEU A 19 12.02 2.08 6.91
CA LEU A 19 11.69 3.19 6.03
C LEU A 19 11.77 4.54 6.76
N LEU A 20 11.13 4.65 7.93
CA LEU A 20 11.17 5.88 8.75
C LEU A 20 12.60 6.25 9.18
N LYS A 21 13.42 5.24 9.50
CA LYS A 21 14.81 5.46 9.89
C LYS A 21 15.64 6.05 8.76
N VAL A 22 15.58 5.48 7.55
CA VAL A 22 16.31 5.98 6.37
C VAL A 22 15.86 7.40 6.04
N LEU A 23 14.54 7.63 6.06
CA LEU A 23 13.94 8.95 5.87
C LEU A 23 14.46 10.02 6.84
N SER A 24 14.67 9.65 8.11
CA SER A 24 15.19 10.59 9.11
C SER A 24 16.67 10.91 8.96
N LEU A 25 17.46 10.03 8.33
CA LEU A 25 18.91 10.16 8.20
C LEU A 25 19.31 10.96 6.95
N GLU A 26 18.58 10.82 5.85
CA GLU A 26 19.01 11.33 4.53
C GLU A 26 18.36 12.65 4.11
N LEU A 27 17.25 13.09 4.74
CA LEU A 27 16.55 14.30 4.32
C LEU A 27 17.03 15.57 5.06
N THR A 28 17.92 16.33 4.43
CA THR A 28 18.25 17.70 4.87
C THR A 28 17.15 18.69 4.43
N ASN A 29 16.27 19.03 5.37
CA ASN A 29 15.30 20.14 5.46
C ASN A 29 14.23 20.37 4.36
N ALA A 30 14.49 20.23 3.06
CA ALA A 30 13.50 20.54 2.02
C ALA A 30 12.61 19.35 1.57
N PRO A 31 13.11 18.10 1.45
CA PRO A 31 12.27 16.99 1.03
C PRO A 31 11.33 16.48 2.15
N LEU A 32 11.56 16.87 3.41
CA LEU A 32 10.87 16.32 4.59
C LEU A 32 9.37 16.55 4.56
N ILE A 33 8.92 17.72 4.11
CA ILE A 33 7.50 18.07 4.05
C ILE A 33 6.80 17.25 2.98
N LEU A 34 7.38 17.13 1.79
CA LEU A 34 6.76 16.36 0.70
C LEU A 34 6.73 14.87 1.04
N THR A 35 7.82 14.33 1.58
CA THR A 35 7.87 12.90 1.90
C THR A 35 7.03 12.54 3.13
N SER A 36 6.91 13.44 4.12
CA SER A 36 5.97 13.25 5.22
C SER A 36 4.51 13.28 4.75
N LEU A 37 4.15 14.22 3.85
CA LEU A 37 2.82 14.28 3.27
C LEU A 37 2.50 13.01 2.44
N ALA A 38 3.45 12.54 1.64
CA ALA A 38 3.32 11.30 0.89
C ALA A 38 3.15 10.08 1.81
N THR A 39 3.91 10.02 2.90
CA THR A 39 3.81 8.94 3.91
C THR A 39 2.46 8.96 4.61
N ILE A 40 1.94 10.13 4.98
CA ILE A 40 0.61 10.27 5.58
C ILE A 40 -0.48 9.82 4.59
N GLY A 41 -0.39 10.25 3.33
CA GLY A 41 -1.32 9.81 2.28
C GLY A 41 -1.30 8.29 2.09
N PHE A 42 -0.11 7.69 2.13
CA PHE A 42 0.08 6.25 2.07
C PHE A 42 -0.60 5.54 3.24
N ILE A 43 -0.40 6.03 4.47
CA ILE A 43 -1.02 5.47 5.69
C ILE A 43 -2.55 5.55 5.62
N ILE A 44 -3.10 6.70 5.23
CA ILE A 44 -4.55 6.90 5.09
C ILE A 44 -5.13 5.92 4.07
N TYR A 45 -4.46 5.76 2.92
CA TYR A 45 -4.88 4.83 1.89
C TYR A 45 -4.88 3.38 2.40
N PHE A 46 -3.80 2.96 3.07
CA PHE A 46 -3.67 1.62 3.65
C PHE A 46 -4.75 1.31 4.69
N ILE A 47 -4.99 2.24 5.63
CA ILE A 47 -5.99 2.08 6.68
C ILE A 47 -7.39 2.01 6.06
N SER A 48 -7.72 2.93 5.15
CA SER A 48 -9.04 2.98 4.50
C SER A 48 -9.31 1.70 3.71
N ALA A 49 -8.34 1.25 2.91
CA ALA A 49 -8.48 0.03 2.14
C ALA A 49 -8.54 -1.22 3.02
N GLY A 50 -7.79 -1.26 4.12
CA GLY A 50 -7.85 -2.33 5.11
C GLY A 50 -9.23 -2.42 5.78
N ILE A 51 -9.83 -1.29 6.17
CA ILE A 51 -11.19 -1.25 6.73
C ILE A 51 -12.21 -1.76 5.70
N ILE A 52 -12.11 -1.30 4.45
CA ILE A 52 -13.03 -1.71 3.37
C ILE A 52 -12.92 -3.22 3.12
N TYR A 53 -11.70 -3.74 3.05
CA TYR A 53 -11.44 -5.16 2.84
C TYR A 53 -11.98 -6.03 3.99
N LEU A 54 -11.68 -5.66 5.24
CA LEU A 54 -12.09 -6.41 6.43
C LEU A 54 -13.60 -6.42 6.65
N LYS A 55 -14.30 -5.37 6.21
CA LYS A 55 -15.76 -5.33 6.28
C LYS A 55 -16.43 -6.34 5.34
N SER A 56 -15.71 -6.92 4.38
CA SER A 56 -16.22 -7.91 3.40
C SER A 56 -17.54 -7.50 2.74
N MET A 57 -17.76 -6.19 2.59
CA MET A 57 -19.02 -5.64 2.05
C MET A 57 -19.05 -5.61 0.53
N TYR A 58 -17.94 -5.87 -0.15
CA TYR A 58 -17.83 -5.73 -1.60
C TYR A 58 -17.37 -7.03 -2.26
N ASN A 59 -18.02 -7.44 -3.36
CA ASN A 59 -17.69 -8.69 -4.07
C ASN A 59 -16.25 -8.72 -4.63
N ASN A 60 -15.69 -7.56 -4.93
CA ASN A 60 -14.40 -7.38 -5.56
C ASN A 60 -13.36 -6.77 -4.59
N ALA A 61 -13.53 -6.92 -3.27
CA ALA A 61 -12.60 -6.41 -2.27
C ALA A 61 -11.15 -6.92 -2.46
N VAL A 62 -10.97 -8.10 -3.06
CA VAL A 62 -9.65 -8.65 -3.41
C VAL A 62 -8.90 -7.73 -4.40
N VAL A 63 -9.60 -7.09 -5.34
CA VAL A 63 -9.00 -6.15 -6.30
C VAL A 63 -8.40 -4.94 -5.56
N LEU A 64 -9.10 -4.45 -4.53
CA LEU A 64 -8.59 -3.39 -3.66
C LEU A 64 -7.36 -3.84 -2.88
N LEU A 65 -7.32 -5.09 -2.39
CA LEU A 65 -6.15 -5.63 -1.70
C LEU A 65 -4.93 -5.71 -2.62
N ILE A 66 -5.10 -6.20 -3.86
CA ILE A 66 -4.01 -6.29 -4.84
C ILE A 66 -3.50 -4.89 -5.20
N SER A 67 -4.39 -3.91 -5.33
CA SER A 67 -4.03 -2.50 -5.52
C SER A 67 -3.13 -1.99 -4.40
N VAL A 68 -3.50 -2.23 -3.14
CA VAL A 68 -2.74 -1.81 -1.97
C VAL A 68 -1.35 -2.46 -1.92
N ILE A 69 -1.27 -3.75 -2.24
CA ILE A 69 0.00 -4.48 -2.32
C ILE A 69 0.89 -3.91 -3.44
N ALA A 70 0.34 -3.61 -4.62
CA ALA A 70 1.09 -3.00 -5.70
C ALA A 70 1.66 -1.63 -5.31
N TYR A 71 0.87 -0.80 -4.62
CA TYR A 71 1.32 0.49 -4.09
C TYR A 71 2.42 0.34 -3.03
N PHE A 72 2.35 -0.69 -2.19
CA PHE A 72 3.40 -1.00 -1.22
C PHE A 72 4.74 -1.33 -1.86
N PHE A 73 4.72 -2.17 -2.90
CA PHE A 73 5.93 -2.48 -3.66
C PHE A 73 6.50 -1.24 -4.35
N GLN A 74 5.65 -0.39 -4.92
CA GLN A 74 6.08 0.90 -5.47
C GLN A 74 6.84 1.73 -4.44
N LEU A 75 6.29 1.85 -3.22
CA LEU A 75 6.93 2.62 -2.15
C LEU A 75 8.28 2.04 -1.74
N ILE A 76 8.36 0.71 -1.57
CA ILE A 76 9.64 0.03 -1.27
C ILE A 76 10.67 0.29 -2.37
N PHE A 77 10.29 0.10 -3.65
CA PHE A 77 11.21 0.31 -4.75
C PHE A 77 11.64 1.78 -4.88
N SER A 78 10.76 2.73 -4.59
CA SER A 78 11.11 4.15 -4.56
C SER A 78 12.17 4.44 -3.50
N ILE A 79 12.03 3.91 -2.29
CA ILE A 79 13.04 4.10 -1.23
C ILE A 79 14.37 3.41 -1.58
N ILE A 80 14.33 2.19 -2.13
CA ILE A 80 15.56 1.52 -2.59
C ILE A 80 16.23 2.33 -3.71
N ASN A 81 15.45 2.82 -4.67
CA ASN A 81 15.97 3.56 -5.82
C ASN A 81 16.54 4.93 -5.46
N GLU A 82 15.97 5.59 -4.45
CA GLU A 82 16.38 6.93 -4.01
C GLU A 82 17.56 6.89 -3.03
N PHE A 83 17.59 5.93 -2.10
CA PHE A 83 18.55 5.93 -0.98
C PHE A 83 19.62 4.83 -1.03
N ILE A 84 19.43 3.77 -1.84
CA ILE A 84 20.37 2.64 -1.89
C ILE A 84 21.12 2.62 -3.23
N TYR A 85 20.39 2.49 -4.35
CA TYR A 85 20.99 2.40 -5.69
C TYR A 85 20.01 2.94 -6.74
N PHE A 86 20.40 4.00 -7.45
CA PHE A 86 19.61 4.53 -8.56
C PHE A 86 19.78 3.65 -9.80
N GLU A 87 18.76 2.84 -10.12
CA GLU A 87 18.80 1.88 -11.22
C GLU A 87 17.57 2.03 -12.12
N ARG A 88 17.80 1.99 -13.44
CA ARG A 88 16.72 2.17 -14.44
C ARG A 88 15.63 1.10 -14.31
N ILE A 89 16.01 -0.12 -13.91
CA ILE A 89 15.09 -1.24 -13.71
C ILE A 89 14.14 -0.96 -12.54
N LEU A 90 14.65 -0.43 -11.43
CA LEU A 90 13.82 -0.05 -10.28
C LEU A 90 12.86 1.08 -10.64
N THR A 91 13.31 2.05 -11.42
CA THR A 91 12.46 3.13 -11.93
C THR A 91 11.30 2.59 -12.78
N ALA A 92 11.58 1.64 -13.68
CA ALA A 92 10.53 0.99 -14.47
C ALA A 92 9.54 0.22 -13.59
N LEU A 93 10.03 -0.48 -12.58
CA LEU A 93 9.20 -1.26 -11.66
C LEU A 93 8.31 -0.37 -10.77
N ILE A 94 8.85 0.76 -10.30
CA ILE A 94 8.08 1.82 -9.60
C ILE A 94 6.91 2.27 -10.47
N ILE A 95 7.15 2.59 -11.74
CA ILE A 95 6.11 3.08 -12.66
C ILE A 95 5.04 2.01 -12.89
N VAL A 96 5.44 0.75 -13.15
CA VAL A 96 4.49 -0.34 -13.37
C VAL A 96 3.64 -0.60 -12.13
N CYS A 97 4.26 -0.65 -10.94
CA CYS A 97 3.54 -0.83 -9.68
C CYS A 97 2.59 0.35 -9.39
N HIS A 98 3.02 1.59 -9.68
CA HIS A 98 2.20 2.78 -9.49
C HIS A 98 0.96 2.78 -10.39
N ILE A 99 1.16 2.61 -11.70
CA ILE A 99 0.07 2.57 -12.69
C ILE A 99 -0.85 1.39 -12.41
N GLY A 100 -0.29 0.22 -12.11
CA GLY A 100 -1.06 -0.98 -11.77
C GLY A 100 -1.93 -0.79 -10.53
N SER A 101 -1.39 -0.16 -9.47
CA SER A 101 -2.16 0.19 -8.28
C SER A 101 -3.33 1.11 -8.64
N ILE A 102 -3.07 2.23 -9.31
CA ILE A 102 -4.12 3.20 -9.65
C ILE A 102 -5.20 2.56 -10.53
N TYR A 103 -4.80 1.75 -11.51
CA TYR A 103 -5.72 1.04 -12.39
C TYR A 103 -6.63 0.09 -11.60
N LEU A 104 -6.06 -0.72 -10.69
CA LEU A 104 -6.84 -1.66 -9.88
C LEU A 104 -7.76 -0.94 -8.88
N LEU A 105 -7.30 0.16 -8.28
CA LEU A 105 -8.13 1.01 -7.44
C LEU A 105 -9.32 1.57 -8.22
N MET A 106 -9.08 2.12 -9.41
CA MET A 106 -10.15 2.64 -10.27
C MET A 106 -11.11 1.53 -10.68
N LYS A 107 -10.60 0.35 -11.06
CA LYS A 107 -11.43 -0.80 -11.38
C LYS A 107 -12.30 -1.22 -10.20
N PHE A 108 -11.74 -1.27 -9.00
CA PHE A 108 -12.51 -1.53 -7.78
C PHE A 108 -13.62 -0.49 -7.59
N LEU A 109 -13.32 0.81 -7.71
CA LEU A 109 -14.33 1.87 -7.53
C LEU A 109 -15.47 1.80 -8.54
N LEU A 110 -15.20 1.38 -9.79
CA LEU A 110 -16.21 1.25 -10.84
C LEU A 110 -17.06 -0.02 -10.69
N GLU A 111 -16.47 -1.12 -10.23
CA GLU A 111 -17.13 -2.43 -10.16
C GLU A 111 -17.62 -2.80 -8.74
N ALA A 112 -17.34 -1.96 -7.73
CA ALA A 112 -17.70 -2.20 -6.35
C ALA A 112 -19.22 -2.25 -6.16
N THR A 113 -19.74 -3.46 -5.99
CA THR A 113 -21.12 -3.73 -5.62
C THR A 113 -21.19 -4.23 -4.19
N ILE A 114 -22.12 -3.68 -3.41
CA ILE A 114 -22.33 -4.06 -2.01
C ILE A 114 -22.98 -5.45 -1.99
N ILE A 115 -22.40 -6.37 -1.23
CA ILE A 115 -22.99 -7.68 -0.95
C ILE A 115 -24.12 -7.43 0.05
N ASP A 116 -25.37 -7.52 -0.41
CA ASP A 116 -26.53 -7.36 0.46
C ASP A 116 -26.70 -8.61 1.34
N HIS A 117 -26.39 -8.49 2.63
CA HIS A 117 -26.54 -9.58 3.60
C HIS A 117 -28.00 -9.87 3.96
N LYS A 118 -28.98 -9.16 3.38
CA LYS A 118 -30.39 -9.19 3.76
C LYS A 118 -31.18 -10.45 3.33
N ILE A 119 -30.55 -11.44 2.69
CA ILE A 119 -31.24 -12.63 2.15
C ILE A 119 -31.04 -13.89 3.02
N ILE A 120 -30.19 -13.85 4.06
CA ILE A 120 -29.93 -15.03 4.94
C ILE A 120 -30.53 -14.83 6.34
N GLU A 121 -31.75 -14.33 6.42
CA GLU A 121 -32.62 -14.47 7.59
C GLU A 121 -34.04 -14.72 7.06
N ASN A 122 -34.30 -15.93 6.59
CA ASN A 122 -35.65 -16.48 6.36
C ASN A 122 -35.66 -17.94 6.80
#